data_AF-A0A9E1EG23-F1
#
_entry.id   AF-A0A9E1EG23-F1
#
_cell.length_a   1.000
_cell.length_b   1.000
_cell.length_c   1.000
_cell.angle_alpha   90.00
_cell.angle_beta   90.00
_cell.angle_gamma   90.00
#
_symmetry.space_group_name_H-M   'P 1'
#
loop_
_entity.id
_entity.type
_entity.pdbx_description
1 polymer ?
#
loop_
_entity_poly.entity_id
_entity_poly.type
_entity_poly.pdbx_seq_one_letter_code
_entity_poly.pdbx_strand_id
1 'polypeptide(L)'
;MYELGGLEETKEEVKTEVHAEKTEEKRKPFHYWTVGGRDYRLKLKASTIGKLENKYKQNIMNMIDDMPPLSVMLTIIQAAMEPWEHGMDYSDVQKLYDRWTEEGGNQMELFSGVIIPTMAVSGFFTEKQAQAIMEELKTV
;
A
#
# COMPACT_ATOMS: atom_id res chain seq x y z
N MET A 1 46.34 -32.05 -46.72
CA MET A 1 44.98 -32.45 -46.30
C MET A 1 45.07 -32.88 -44.84
N TYR A 2 44.37 -32.14 -43.98
CA TYR A 2 44.03 -32.38 -42.55
C TYR A 2 45.21 -32.44 -41.56
N GLU A 3 45.62 -31.33 -40.94
CA GLU A 3 45.04 -30.59 -39.79
C GLU A 3 45.32 -31.24 -38.41
N LEU A 4 46.21 -30.56 -37.68
CA LEU A 4 46.48 -30.62 -36.24
C LEU A 4 45.25 -30.19 -35.44
N GLY A 5 45.09 -30.70 -34.21
CA GLY A 5 44.47 -29.88 -33.16
C GLY A 5 43.80 -30.63 -32.03
N GLY A 6 44.51 -30.70 -30.90
CA GLY A 6 43.98 -30.29 -29.59
C GLY A 6 42.82 -31.09 -29.00
N LEU A 7 43.17 -31.96 -28.04
CA LEU A 7 42.30 -32.27 -26.92
C LEU A 7 42.08 -30.97 -26.10
N GLU A 8 40.89 -30.38 -26.18
CA GLU A 8 40.38 -29.48 -25.14
C GLU A 8 39.02 -30.00 -24.68
N GLU A 9 39.00 -30.58 -23.47
CA GLU A 9 37.78 -30.74 -22.71
C GLU A 9 37.22 -29.34 -22.40
N THR A 10 36.16 -28.96 -23.11
CA THR A 10 35.35 -27.81 -22.73
C THR A 10 34.62 -28.15 -21.43
N LYS A 11 35.15 -27.67 -20.29
CA LYS A 11 34.37 -27.53 -19.06
C LYS A 11 33.22 -26.56 -19.34
N GLU A 12 32.02 -27.09 -19.47
CA GLU A 12 30.80 -26.29 -19.35
C GLU A 12 30.76 -25.71 -17.93
N GLU A 13 31.15 -24.45 -17.81
CA GLU A 13 30.81 -23.62 -16.66
C GLU A 13 29.29 -23.53 -16.59
N VAL A 14 28.68 -24.39 -15.77
CA VAL A 14 27.34 -24.18 -15.25
C VAL A 14 27.39 -22.88 -14.47
N LYS A 15 27.01 -21.78 -15.14
CA LYS A 15 26.63 -20.53 -14.49
C LYS A 15 25.48 -20.87 -13.57
N THR A 16 25.83 -21.11 -12.31
CA THR A 16 24.89 -21.14 -11.21
C THR A 16 24.42 -19.72 -11.10
N GLU A 17 23.35 -19.37 -11.82
CA GLU A 17 22.58 -18.18 -11.51
C GLU A 17 22.12 -18.37 -10.08
N VAL A 18 22.85 -17.72 -9.18
CA VAL A 18 22.46 -17.50 -7.81
C VAL A 18 21.16 -16.71 -7.91
N HIS A 19 20.05 -17.43 -7.95
CA HIS A 19 18.75 -16.87 -7.64
C HIS A 19 18.88 -16.43 -6.19
N ALA A 20 19.35 -15.19 -6.01
CA ALA A 20 19.26 -14.53 -4.73
C ALA A 20 17.78 -14.58 -4.38
N GLU A 21 17.41 -15.49 -3.48
CA GLU A 21 16.14 -15.45 -2.79
C GLU A 21 16.09 -14.07 -2.14
N LYS A 22 15.51 -13.12 -2.87
CA LYS A 22 14.87 -11.97 -2.23
C LYS A 22 13.78 -12.61 -1.42
N THR A 23 14.06 -12.81 -0.14
CA THR A 23 13.02 -12.96 0.87
C THR A 23 12.21 -11.68 0.78
N GLU A 24 11.24 -11.63 -0.14
CA GLU A 24 10.27 -10.55 -0.18
C GLU A 24 9.60 -10.60 1.19
N GLU A 25 9.83 -9.57 2.01
CA GLU A 25 9.16 -9.47 3.29
C GLU A 25 7.66 -9.63 3.03
N LYS A 26 7.05 -10.58 3.75
CA LYS A 26 5.64 -10.88 3.53
C LYS A 26 4.85 -9.63 3.90
N ARG A 27 4.10 -9.09 2.93
CA ARG A 27 3.23 -7.92 3.12
C ARG A 27 2.44 -8.04 4.41
N LYS A 28 2.45 -6.95 5.20
CA LYS A 28 1.67 -6.89 6.46
C LYS A 28 0.19 -7.20 6.18
N PRO A 29 -0.50 -7.90 7.11
CA PRO A 29 -1.88 -8.32 6.89
C PRO A 29 -2.86 -7.14 6.83
N PHE A 30 -2.58 -6.03 7.53
CA PHE A 30 -3.34 -4.78 7.59
C PHE A 30 -2.43 -3.64 8.09
N HIS A 31 -2.91 -2.42 7.96
CA HIS A 31 -2.34 -1.20 8.54
C HIS A 31 -3.18 -0.75 9.74
N TYR A 32 -2.60 -0.03 10.70
CA TYR A 32 -3.30 0.47 11.88
C TYR A 32 -3.35 1.99 11.86
N TRP A 33 -4.53 2.54 12.11
CA TRP A 33 -4.71 3.95 12.42
C TRP A 33 -5.16 4.07 13.88
N THR A 34 -4.35 4.73 14.70
CA THR A 34 -4.65 4.94 16.12
C THR A 34 -5.32 6.29 16.32
N VAL A 35 -6.51 6.28 16.92
CA VAL A 35 -7.28 7.48 17.26
C VAL A 35 -7.76 7.33 18.69
N GLY A 36 -7.44 8.27 19.57
CA GLY A 36 -7.95 8.22 20.94
C GLY A 36 -7.46 7.06 21.77
N GLY A 37 -6.26 6.55 21.47
CA GLY A 37 -5.70 5.36 22.09
C GLY A 37 -6.34 4.04 21.63
N ARG A 38 -7.19 4.05 20.59
CA ARG A 38 -7.76 2.85 19.97
C ARG A 38 -7.19 2.63 18.58
N ASP A 39 -6.79 1.38 18.31
CA ASP A 39 -6.27 0.96 17.01
C ASP A 39 -7.39 0.46 16.08
N TYR A 40 -7.45 1.05 14.89
CA TYR A 40 -8.37 0.66 13.82
C TYR A 40 -7.60 -0.07 12.72
N ARG A 41 -8.06 -1.28 12.37
CA ARG A 41 -7.47 -2.10 11.30
C ARG A 41 -7.97 -1.61 9.94
N LEU A 42 -7.04 -1.36 9.02
CA LEU A 42 -7.29 -0.85 7.69
C LEU A 42 -6.69 -1.77 6.63
N LYS A 43 -7.53 -2.22 5.70
CA LYS A 43 -7.13 -2.84 4.43
C LYS A 43 -8.32 -3.01 3.50
N LEU A 44 -8.15 -2.59 2.26
CA LEU A 44 -9.10 -2.78 1.19
C LEU A 44 -9.08 -4.24 0.71
N LYS A 45 -10.26 -4.75 0.41
CA LYS A 45 -10.47 -6.06 -0.25
C LYS A 45 -11.03 -5.81 -1.63
N ALA A 46 -10.90 -6.77 -2.55
CA ALA A 46 -11.45 -6.65 -3.90
C ALA A 46 -12.93 -6.20 -3.91
N SER A 47 -13.73 -6.67 -2.96
CA SER A 47 -15.13 -6.27 -2.80
C SER A 47 -15.30 -4.78 -2.47
N THR A 48 -14.47 -4.22 -1.59
CA THR A 48 -14.57 -2.80 -1.21
C THR A 48 -13.91 -1.89 -2.23
N ILE A 49 -12.86 -2.36 -2.92
CA ILE A 49 -12.26 -1.70 -4.08
C ILE A 49 -13.31 -1.48 -5.17
N GLY A 50 -14.01 -2.54 -5.59
CA GLY A 50 -15.05 -2.43 -6.61
C GLY A 50 -16.19 -1.48 -6.22
N LYS A 51 -16.58 -1.43 -4.94
CA LYS A 51 -17.59 -0.45 -4.46
C LYS A 51 -17.07 1.00 -4.61
N LEU A 52 -15.82 1.26 -4.22
CA LEU A 52 -15.20 2.58 -4.31
C LEU A 52 -15.08 3.05 -5.77
N GLU A 53 -14.55 2.21 -6.65
CA GLU A 53 -14.40 2.56 -8.07
C GLU A 53 -15.76 2.84 -8.74
N ASN A 54 -16.79 2.07 -8.39
CA ASN A 54 -18.14 2.30 -8.87
C ASN A 54 -18.76 3.60 -8.35
N LYS A 55 -18.44 4.01 -7.12
CA LYS A 55 -18.90 5.26 -6.50
C LYS A 55 -18.25 6.48 -7.18
N TYR A 56 -16.95 6.42 -7.43
CA TYR A 56 -16.18 7.55 -7.99
C TYR A 56 -16.01 7.50 -9.51
N LYS A 57 -16.51 6.44 -10.17
CA LYS A 57 -16.44 6.20 -11.62
C LYS A 57 -15.02 6.26 -12.18
N GLN A 58 -14.05 5.83 -11.39
CA GLN A 58 -12.64 5.84 -11.73
C GLN A 58 -11.87 4.81 -10.92
N ASN A 59 -10.66 4.47 -11.37
CA ASN A 59 -9.78 3.56 -10.65
C ASN A 59 -9.25 4.21 -9.36
N ILE A 60 -9.09 3.43 -8.29
CA ILE A 60 -8.59 3.95 -7.01
C ILE A 60 -7.21 4.60 -7.14
N MET A 61 -6.32 4.07 -7.99
CA MET A 61 -4.97 4.65 -8.16
C MET A 61 -5.05 6.08 -8.65
N ASN A 62 -5.97 6.38 -9.57
CA ASN A 62 -6.17 7.75 -10.07
C ASN A 62 -6.69 8.69 -8.98
N MET A 63 -7.41 8.15 -7.99
CA MET A 63 -7.93 8.96 -6.88
C MET A 63 -6.84 9.37 -5.89
N ILE A 64 -5.67 8.72 -5.92
CA ILE A 64 -4.56 8.92 -4.98
C ILE A 64 -3.25 9.37 -5.66
N ASP A 65 -3.31 9.68 -6.95
CA ASP A 65 -2.17 10.14 -7.74
C ASP A 65 -1.67 11.52 -7.23
N ASP A 66 -2.62 12.39 -6.89
CA ASP A 66 -2.42 13.62 -6.14
C ASP A 66 -3.08 13.52 -4.75
N MET A 67 -2.86 14.54 -3.90
CA MET A 67 -3.56 14.64 -2.62
C MET A 67 -5.09 14.62 -2.83
N PRO A 68 -5.79 13.56 -2.39
CA PRO A 68 -7.22 13.44 -2.61
C PRO A 68 -7.99 14.46 -1.76
N PRO A 69 -9.25 14.78 -2.12
CA PRO A 69 -10.16 15.44 -1.19
C PRO A 69 -10.32 14.64 0.11
N LEU A 70 -10.45 15.31 1.25
CA LEU A 70 -10.65 14.66 2.55
C LEU A 70 -11.80 13.65 2.51
N SER A 71 -12.91 13.98 1.85
CA SER A 71 -14.06 13.09 1.74
C SER A 71 -13.75 11.76 1.03
N VAL A 72 -12.82 11.77 0.08
CA VAL A 72 -12.32 10.57 -0.60
C VAL A 72 -11.48 9.75 0.38
N MET A 73 -10.56 10.39 1.10
CA MET A 73 -9.72 9.72 2.10
C MET A 73 -10.55 9.05 3.20
N LEU A 74 -11.55 9.75 3.74
CA LEU A 74 -12.44 9.20 4.76
C LEU A 74 -13.30 8.05 4.21
N THR A 75 -13.74 8.13 2.95
CA THR A 75 -14.48 7.01 2.32
C THR A 75 -13.57 5.79 2.11
N ILE A 76 -12.30 5.98 1.77
CA ILE A 76 -11.31 4.90 1.67
C ILE A 76 -11.12 4.25 3.05
N ILE A 77 -10.97 5.05 4.11
CA ILE A 77 -10.84 4.54 5.49
C ILE A 77 -12.07 3.74 5.90
N GLN A 78 -13.28 4.25 5.63
CA GLN A 78 -14.53 3.55 5.91
C GLN A 78 -14.58 2.18 5.21
N ALA A 79 -14.27 2.16 3.91
CA ALA A 79 -14.25 0.94 3.12
C ALA A 79 -13.13 -0.02 3.55
N ALA A 80 -12.02 0.51 4.03
CA ALA A 80 -10.91 -0.28 4.55
C ALA A 80 -11.26 -0.90 5.90
N MET A 81 -11.98 -0.23 6.80
CA MET A 81 -12.28 -0.77 8.14
C MET A 81 -13.55 -1.63 8.21
N GLU A 82 -14.41 -1.59 7.17
CA GLU A 82 -15.67 -2.37 7.05
C GLU A 82 -15.55 -3.85 7.51
N PRO A 83 -14.47 -4.60 7.20
CA PRO A 83 -14.36 -6.00 7.62
C PRO A 83 -14.17 -6.22 9.12
N TRP A 84 -13.77 -5.20 9.88
CA TRP A 84 -13.42 -5.31 11.30
C TRP A 84 -14.30 -4.45 12.21
N GLU A 85 -14.93 -3.43 11.65
CA GLU A 85 -15.69 -2.43 12.37
C GLU A 85 -17.13 -2.42 11.85
N HIS A 86 -17.95 -3.30 12.42
CA HIS A 86 -19.36 -3.41 12.05
C HIS A 86 -20.14 -2.16 12.50
N GLY A 87 -20.96 -1.62 11.60
CA GLY A 87 -21.81 -0.47 11.91
C GLY A 87 -21.12 0.90 11.82
N MET A 88 -19.87 0.97 11.37
CA MET A 88 -19.16 2.22 11.11
C MET A 88 -19.75 2.94 9.89
N ASP A 89 -20.50 4.02 10.13
CA ASP A 89 -20.99 4.88 9.06
C ASP A 89 -19.99 6.00 8.69
N TYR A 90 -20.31 6.79 7.68
CA TYR A 90 -19.42 7.86 7.22
C TYR A 90 -19.29 8.99 8.25
N SER A 91 -20.36 9.29 9.01
CA SER A 91 -20.34 10.30 10.06
C SER A 91 -19.43 9.89 11.20
N ASP A 92 -19.38 8.60 11.54
CA ASP A 92 -18.49 8.08 12.56
C ASP A 92 -17.03 8.21 12.15
N VAL A 93 -16.70 7.96 10.87
CA VAL A 93 -15.34 8.19 10.35
C VAL A 93 -14.96 9.67 10.37
N GLN A 94 -15.91 10.58 10.10
CA GLN A 94 -15.67 12.03 10.26
C GLN A 94 -15.33 12.38 11.72
N LYS A 95 -16.10 11.86 12.69
CA LYS A 95 -15.80 12.07 14.13
C LYS A 95 -14.44 11.49 14.53
N LEU A 96 -14.04 10.35 13.96
CA LEU A 96 -12.71 9.79 14.18
C LEU A 96 -11.61 10.72 13.64
N TYR A 97 -11.81 11.27 12.45
CA TYR A 97 -10.88 12.24 11.89
C TYR A 97 -10.80 13.51 12.75
N ASP A 98 -11.94 14.07 13.15
CA ASP A 98 -11.99 15.27 14.00
C ASP A 98 -11.22 15.03 15.31
N ARG A 99 -11.48 13.91 16.00
CA ARG A 99 -10.74 13.52 17.19
C ARG A 99 -9.25 13.34 16.94
N TRP A 100 -8.86 12.72 15.83
CA TRP A 100 -7.46 12.54 15.48
C TRP A 100 -6.76 13.87 15.18
N THR A 101 -7.47 14.86 14.62
CA THR A 101 -6.93 16.21 14.44
C THR A 101 -6.77 16.97 15.77
N GLU A 102 -7.66 16.76 16.74
CA GLU A 102 -7.51 17.28 18.12
C GLU A 102 -6.27 16.70 18.82
N GLU A 103 -5.83 15.50 18.43
CA GLU A 103 -4.62 14.83 18.92
C GLU A 103 -3.34 15.31 18.21
N GLY A 104 -3.45 16.24 17.26
CA GLY A 104 -2.33 16.83 16.52
C GLY A 104 -2.14 16.29 15.10
N GLY A 105 -2.98 15.34 14.67
CA GLY A 105 -2.97 14.84 13.30
C GLY A 105 -3.39 15.90 12.28
N ASN A 106 -2.92 15.77 11.05
CA ASN A 106 -3.29 16.66 9.95
C ASN A 106 -3.52 15.92 8.62
N GLN A 107 -4.09 16.61 7.63
CA GLN A 107 -4.47 15.98 6.35
C GLN A 107 -3.28 15.37 5.57
N MET A 108 -2.08 15.97 5.67
CA MET A 108 -0.87 15.44 5.02
C MET A 108 -0.40 14.14 5.69
N GLU A 109 -0.46 14.08 7.02
CA GLU A 109 -0.19 12.88 7.79
C GLU A 109 -1.26 11.80 7.59
N LEU A 110 -2.53 12.18 7.38
CA LEU A 110 -3.58 11.23 7.02
C LEU A 110 -3.25 10.56 5.68
N PHE A 111 -2.85 11.36 4.69
CA PHE A 111 -2.50 10.83 3.37
C PHE A 111 -1.25 9.93 3.43
N SER A 112 -0.13 10.46 3.90
CA SER A 112 1.16 9.77 3.92
C SER A 112 1.25 8.64 4.95
N GLY A 113 0.63 8.82 6.11
CA GLY A 113 0.73 7.94 7.28
C GLY A 113 -0.42 6.96 7.43
N VAL A 114 -1.55 7.16 6.73
CA VAL A 114 -2.73 6.28 6.82
C VAL A 114 -3.16 5.74 5.45
N ILE A 115 -3.39 6.61 4.47
CA ILE A 115 -3.89 6.20 3.15
C ILE A 115 -2.85 5.39 2.38
N ILE A 116 -1.63 5.91 2.16
CA ILE A 116 -0.58 5.20 1.41
C ILE A 116 -0.22 3.84 2.05
N PRO A 117 0.00 3.73 3.37
CA PRO A 117 0.20 2.44 4.03
C PRO A 117 -0.97 1.47 3.85
N THR A 118 -2.21 1.97 3.92
CA THR A 118 -3.42 1.15 3.68
C THR A 118 -3.43 0.60 2.26
N MET A 119 -3.04 1.40 1.27
CA MET A 119 -2.93 0.96 -0.13
C MET A 119 -1.85 -0.10 -0.31
N ALA A 120 -0.70 0.05 0.35
CA ALA A 120 0.40 -0.92 0.31
C ALA A 120 -0.04 -2.30 0.85
N VAL A 121 -0.65 -2.36 2.03
CA VAL A 121 -1.13 -3.64 2.64
C VAL A 121 -2.32 -4.24 1.88
N SER A 122 -3.00 -3.44 1.07
CA SER A 122 -4.09 -3.86 0.17
C SER A 122 -3.59 -4.37 -1.19
N GLY A 123 -2.29 -4.25 -1.46
CA GLY A 123 -1.64 -4.84 -2.63
C GLY A 123 -1.52 -3.93 -3.85
N PHE A 124 -1.77 -2.62 -3.72
CA PHE A 124 -1.60 -1.65 -4.80
C PHE A 124 -0.13 -1.34 -5.11
N PHE A 125 0.75 -1.54 -4.12
CA PHE A 125 2.18 -1.25 -4.24
C PHE A 125 3.01 -2.43 -3.76
N THR A 126 4.21 -2.58 -4.34
CA THR A 126 5.31 -3.28 -3.66
C THR A 126 5.80 -2.41 -2.49
N GLU A 127 6.49 -3.02 -1.53
CA GLU A 127 7.05 -2.27 -0.40
C GLU A 127 8.02 -1.18 -0.85
N LYS A 128 8.81 -1.46 -1.90
CA LYS A 128 9.72 -0.49 -2.52
C LYS A 128 8.99 0.71 -3.11
N GLN A 129 7.88 0.47 -3.82
CA GLN A 129 7.06 1.56 -4.36
C GLN A 129 6.42 2.39 -3.25
N ALA A 130 5.90 1.75 -2.21
CA ALA A 130 5.32 2.47 -1.07
C ALA A 130 6.36 3.33 -0.34
N GLN A 131 7.60 2.83 -0.17
CA GLN A 131 8.70 3.59 0.43
C GLN A 131 9.09 4.79 -0.43
N ALA A 132 9.22 4.63 -1.74
CA ALA A 132 9.54 5.73 -2.66
C ALA A 132 8.50 6.86 -2.58
N ILE A 133 7.21 6.52 -2.59
CA ILE A 133 6.11 7.49 -2.43
C ILE A 133 6.23 8.23 -1.08
N MET A 134 6.52 7.51 0.00
CA MET A 134 6.67 8.12 1.33
C MET A 134 7.90 9.03 1.43
N GLU A 135 8.99 8.72 0.72
CA GLU A 135 10.18 9.57 0.67
C GLU A 135 9.90 10.86 -0.08
N GLU A 136 9.22 10.80 -1.23
CA GLU A 136 8.80 11.98 -1.99
C GLU A 136 7.94 12.93 -1.14
N LEU A 137 6.94 12.39 -0.42
CA LEU A 137 6.05 13.17 0.43
C LEU A 137 6.75 13.86 1.62
N LYS A 138 7.93 13.41 2.05
CA LYS A 138 8.72 14.05 3.13
C LYS A 138 9.55 15.24 2.66
N THR A 139 9.74 15.38 1.35
CA THR A 139 10.60 16.43 0.77
C THR A 139 9.84 17.72 0.44
N VAL A 140 8.53 17.75 0.71
CA VAL A 140 7.61 18.87 0.50
C VAL A 140 7.32 19.55 1.83
#